data_AF-A0A3D3X6N2-F1
#
_entry.id   AF-A0A3D3X6N2-F1
#
_cell.length_a   1.000
_cell.length_b   1.000
_cell.length_c   1.000
_cell.angle_alpha   90.00
_cell.angle_beta   90.00
_cell.angle_gamma   90.00
#
_symmetry.space_group_name_H-M   'P 1'
#
loop_
_entity.id
_entity.type
_entity.pdbx_description
1 polymer ?
#
loop_
_entity_poly.entity_id
_entity_poly.type
_entity_poly.pdbx_seq_one_letter_code
_entity_poly.pdbx_strand_id
1 'polypeptide(L)'
;MKHHPKPCLIGLDWGTSSFRGWLLDKEGRIMETVRADLGILKISDEGFSDVYHNQLNPWIEDHGKLPVIASGMIGSRQGWLEAPYVACPSGPEELAEQLAYVPAEGMDQPPLLAIVPGMNHWNDGVPDVMRGEETQVFGAMDEEGQ
;
A
#
# COMPACT_ATOMS: atom_id res chain seq x y z
N MET A 1 -30.87 11.08 11.32
CA MET A 1 -30.12 9.80 11.41
C MET A 1 -28.65 10.14 11.34
N LYS A 2 -27.87 9.88 12.40
CA LYS A 2 -26.41 10.12 12.34
C LYS A 2 -25.81 9.00 11.49
N HIS A 3 -25.17 9.35 10.38
CA HIS A 3 -24.46 8.37 9.56
C HIS A 3 -23.21 8.00 10.35
N HIS A 4 -23.14 6.77 10.85
CA HIS A 4 -21.90 6.26 11.43
C HIS A 4 -20.95 5.99 10.26
N PRO A 5 -19.74 6.59 10.25
CA PRO A 5 -18.79 6.36 9.18
C PRO A 5 -18.46 4.87 9.12
N LYS A 6 -18.54 4.30 7.91
CA LYS A 6 -18.20 2.90 7.65
C LYS A 6 -16.84 2.88 6.96
N PRO A 7 -15.91 2.00 7.37
CA PRO A 7 -14.66 1.85 6.67
C PRO A 7 -14.90 1.26 5.27
N CYS A 8 -14.09 1.68 4.31
CA CYS A 8 -14.16 1.19 2.94
C CYS A 8 -12.81 0.82 2.34
N LEU A 9 -11.69 1.20 2.98
CA LEU A 9 -10.34 0.98 2.46
C LEU A 9 -9.35 0.87 3.62
N ILE A 10 -8.34 0.03 3.44
CA ILE A 10 -7.12 0.05 4.27
C ILE A 10 -5.96 0.53 3.39
N GLY A 11 -5.29 1.59 3.83
CA GLY A 11 -4.03 2.04 3.22
C GLY A 11 -2.84 1.55 4.03
N LEU A 12 -1.78 1.08 3.38
CA LEU A 12 -0.54 0.64 4.01
C LEU A 12 0.67 1.41 3.46
N ASP A 13 1.59 1.75 4.35
CA ASP A 13 2.94 2.21 4.03
C ASP A 13 3.90 1.23 4.69
N TRP A 14 4.49 0.37 3.85
CA TRP A 14 5.30 -0.75 4.30
C TRP A 14 6.73 -0.59 3.77
N GLY A 15 7.51 0.13 4.58
CA GLY A 15 8.88 0.49 4.27
C GLY A 15 9.91 -0.54 4.72
N THR A 16 11.17 -0.18 4.57
CA THR A 16 12.34 -0.99 4.92
C THR A 16 12.37 -1.41 6.40
N SER A 17 12.03 -0.47 7.30
CA SER A 17 12.17 -0.65 8.75
C SER A 17 10.86 -0.66 9.53
N SER A 18 9.77 -0.18 8.94
CA SER A 18 8.48 0.04 9.61
C SER A 18 7.29 -0.39 8.76
N PHE A 19 6.21 -0.76 9.46
CA PHE A 19 4.88 -1.02 8.93
C PHE A 19 3.91 0.02 9.50
N ARG A 20 3.11 0.65 8.64
CA ARG A 20 2.05 1.58 9.02
C ARG A 20 0.79 1.26 8.23
N GLY A 21 -0.35 1.31 8.91
CA GLY A 21 -1.65 1.11 8.28
C GLY A 21 -2.69 2.09 8.78
N TRP A 22 -3.65 2.40 7.91
CA TRP A 22 -4.76 3.31 8.19
C TRP A 22 -6.07 2.69 7.71
N LEU A 23 -7.08 2.67 8.58
CA LEU A 23 -8.45 2.32 8.24
C LEU A 23 -9.20 3.60 7.83
N LEU A 24 -9.74 3.62 6.61
CA LEU A 24 -10.29 4.84 5.99
C LEU A 24 -11.80 4.71 5.73
N ASP A 25 -12.54 5.79 6.01
CA ASP A 25 -13.93 5.95 5.56
C ASP A 25 -14.00 6.42 4.09
N LYS A 26 -15.22 6.48 3.55
CA LYS A 26 -15.47 6.87 2.15
C LYS A 26 -15.12 8.34 1.83
N GLU A 27 -14.91 9.17 2.86
CA GLU A 27 -14.44 10.54 2.73
C GLU A 27 -12.93 10.66 2.94
N GLY A 28 -12.21 9.54 3.04
CA GLY A 28 -10.76 9.52 3.25
C GLY A 28 -10.35 9.83 4.69
N ARG A 29 -11.29 9.86 5.66
CA ARG A 29 -10.95 10.11 7.06
C ARG A 29 -10.36 8.86 7.68
N ILE A 30 -9.29 9.06 8.44
CA ILE A 30 -8.68 8.03 9.27
C ILE A 30 -9.61 7.70 10.43
N MET A 31 -10.11 6.46 10.45
CA MET A 31 -10.88 5.90 11.54
C MET A 31 -9.96 5.30 12.60
N GLU A 32 -8.95 4.55 12.16
CA GLU A 32 -7.98 3.88 13.02
C GLU A 32 -6.60 3.79 12.36
N THR A 33 -5.57 3.55 13.18
CA THR A 33 -4.19 3.41 12.72
C THR A 33 -3.47 2.28 13.44
N VAL A 34 -2.61 1.57 12.71
CA VAL A 34 -1.69 0.57 13.26
C VAL A 34 -0.26 0.94 12.87
N ARG A 35 0.70 0.71 13.78
CA ARG A 35 2.12 0.90 13.54
C ARG A 35 2.92 -0.22 14.18
N ALA A 36 3.91 -0.72 13.47
CA ALA A 36 4.81 -1.73 13.99
C ALA A 36 6.22 -1.57 13.42
N ASP A 37 7.20 -2.01 14.22
CA ASP A 37 8.60 -2.11 13.83
C ASP A 37 8.85 -3.37 12.97
N LEU A 38 8.01 -3.58 11.97
CA LEU A 38 7.95 -4.77 11.10
C LEU A 38 8.14 -4.39 9.62
N GLY A 39 9.20 -3.63 9.31
CA GLY A 39 9.57 -3.37 7.92
C GLY A 39 10.13 -4.59 7.20
N ILE A 40 10.24 -4.52 5.87
CA ILE A 40 10.58 -5.68 5.04
C ILE A 40 11.90 -6.38 5.42
N LEU A 41 12.89 -5.65 5.96
CA LEU A 41 14.18 -6.27 6.35
C LEU A 41 14.11 -7.14 7.61
N LYS A 42 12.99 -7.09 8.34
CA LYS A 42 12.78 -7.85 9.57
C LYS A 42 11.94 -9.10 9.35
N ILE A 43 11.49 -9.32 8.12
CA ILE A 43 10.56 -10.37 7.75
C ILE A 43 11.30 -11.33 6.82
N SER A 44 11.23 -12.63 7.10
CA SER A 44 11.68 -13.66 6.16
C SER A 44 10.70 -13.75 4.99
N ASP A 45 11.15 -14.20 3.81
CA ASP A 45 10.35 -14.22 2.58
C ASP A 45 8.95 -14.85 2.73
N GLU A 46 8.78 -15.84 3.62
CA GLU A 46 7.49 -16.51 3.89
C GLU A 46 6.60 -15.80 4.93
N GLY A 47 7.11 -14.80 5.64
CA GLY A 47 6.46 -14.19 6.82
C GLY A 47 5.58 -12.98 6.53
N PHE A 48 5.53 -12.49 5.28
CA PHE A 48 4.76 -11.29 4.95
C PHE A 48 3.25 -11.49 5.16
N SER A 49 2.72 -12.65 4.77
CA SER A 49 1.30 -13.00 4.97
C SER A 49 0.92 -12.99 6.44
N ASP A 50 1.75 -13.59 7.30
CA ASP A 50 1.51 -13.64 8.74
C ASP A 50 1.52 -12.25 9.36
N VAL A 51 2.49 -11.39 9.00
CA VAL A 51 2.52 -10.01 9.49
C VAL A 51 1.28 -9.25 9.04
N TYR A 52 0.92 -9.37 7.76
CA TYR A 52 -0.27 -8.73 7.21
C TYR A 52 -1.55 -9.13 7.95
N HIS A 53 -1.78 -10.43 8.13
CA HIS A 53 -2.95 -10.93 8.85
C HIS A 53 -2.92 -10.52 10.32
N ASN A 54 -1.80 -10.68 11.01
CA ASN A 54 -1.72 -10.32 12.43
C ASN A 54 -1.98 -8.83 12.68
N GLN A 55 -1.54 -7.95 11.77
CA GLN A 55 -1.78 -6.51 11.90
C GLN A 55 -3.20 -6.10 11.51
N LEU A 56 -3.83 -6.76 10.52
CA LEU A 56 -5.12 -6.34 9.96
C LEU A 56 -6.33 -7.15 10.44
N ASN A 57 -6.14 -8.34 11.02
CA ASN A 57 -7.23 -9.19 11.52
C ASN A 57 -8.17 -8.47 12.49
N PRO A 58 -7.70 -7.61 13.43
CA PRO A 58 -8.62 -6.86 14.29
C PRO A 58 -9.65 -6.04 13.49
N TRP A 59 -9.22 -5.36 12.42
CA TRP A 59 -10.13 -4.60 11.56
C TRP A 59 -11.01 -5.50 10.70
N ILE A 60 -10.49 -6.64 10.23
CA ILE A 60 -11.25 -7.59 9.41
C ILE A 60 -12.35 -8.28 10.26
N GLU A 61 -12.07 -8.59 11.52
CA GLU A 61 -13.05 -9.16 12.44
C GLU A 61 -14.18 -8.18 12.75
N ASP A 62 -13.84 -6.90 12.99
CA ASP A 62 -14.81 -5.86 13.36
C ASP A 62 -15.63 -5.33 12.17
N HIS A 63 -15.04 -5.27 10.98
CA HIS A 63 -15.64 -4.60 9.82
C HIS A 63 -15.86 -5.49 8.59
N GLY A 64 -15.38 -6.73 8.63
CA GLY A 64 -15.35 -7.63 7.49
C GLY A 64 -14.21 -7.31 6.52
N LYS A 65 -14.22 -7.98 5.37
CA LYS A 65 -13.17 -7.81 4.35
C LYS A 65 -13.28 -6.44 3.68
N LEU A 66 -12.14 -5.75 3.60
CA LEU A 66 -11.99 -4.44 2.97
C LEU A 66 -10.86 -4.50 1.94
N PRO A 67 -10.94 -3.77 0.81
CA PRO A 67 -9.81 -3.65 -0.11
C PRO A 67 -8.60 -3.05 0.61
N VAL A 68 -7.40 -3.48 0.21
CA VAL A 68 -6.15 -3.01 0.81
C VAL A 68 -5.21 -2.54 -0.30
N ILE A 69 -4.66 -1.33 -0.14
CA ILE A 69 -3.64 -0.78 -1.02
C ILE A 69 -2.37 -0.49 -0.22
N ALA A 70 -1.22 -0.89 -0.73
CA ALA A 70 0.07 -0.70 -0.07
C ALA A 70 1.06 0.02 -0.97
N SER A 71 1.87 0.89 -0.39
CA SER A 71 3.02 1.52 -1.05
C SER A 71 4.33 1.23 -0.31
N GLY A 72 5.43 1.58 -0.96
CA GLY A 72 6.77 1.45 -0.41
C GLY A 72 7.47 0.14 -0.74
N MET A 73 8.39 -0.26 0.13
CA MET A 73 9.36 -1.31 -0.14
C MET A 73 8.78 -2.72 -0.19
N ILE A 74 7.53 -2.91 0.25
CA ILE A 74 6.77 -4.16 0.05
C ILE A 74 6.62 -4.53 -1.43
N GLY A 75 6.70 -3.56 -2.35
CA GLY A 75 6.70 -3.78 -3.80
C GLY A 75 8.08 -3.95 -4.43
N SER A 76 9.16 -3.95 -3.64
CA SER A 76 10.53 -4.11 -4.16
C SER A 76 10.85 -5.56 -4.50
N ARG A 77 12.02 -5.81 -5.08
CA ARG A 77 12.54 -7.17 -5.35
C ARG A 77 12.70 -8.03 -4.09
N GLN A 78 12.88 -7.41 -2.93
CA GLN A 78 12.97 -8.06 -1.61
C GLN A 78 11.68 -7.91 -0.80
N GLY A 79 10.64 -7.34 -1.42
CA GLY A 79 9.31 -7.23 -0.83
C GLY A 79 8.50 -8.52 -1.01
N TRP A 80 7.21 -8.43 -0.70
CA TRP A 80 6.31 -9.59 -0.80
C TRP A 80 6.03 -9.94 -2.26
N LEU A 81 5.77 -8.94 -3.10
CA LEU A 81 5.56 -9.11 -4.53
C LEU A 81 6.22 -7.94 -5.27
N GLU A 82 7.11 -8.23 -6.21
CA GLU A 82 7.75 -7.20 -7.01
C GLU A 82 6.69 -6.47 -7.87
N ALA A 83 6.52 -5.17 -7.60
CA ALA A 83 5.73 -4.23 -8.39
C ALA A 83 6.68 -3.49 -9.35
N PRO A 84 6.63 -3.77 -10.67
CA PRO A 84 7.52 -3.15 -11.65
C PRO A 84 7.43 -1.63 -11.64
N TYR A 85 8.53 -0.94 -11.95
CA TYR A 85 8.53 0.52 -12.02
C TYR A 85 7.73 1.02 -13.23
N VAL A 86 6.99 2.11 -13.05
CA VAL A 86 6.35 2.87 -14.14
C VAL A 86 7.28 4.00 -14.58
N ALA A 87 7.46 4.17 -15.88
CA ALA A 87 8.35 5.20 -16.43
C ALA A 87 7.70 6.59 -16.41
N CYS A 88 8.47 7.61 -16.02
CA CYS A 88 8.10 9.01 -16.14
C CYS A 88 8.21 9.50 -17.60
N PRO A 89 7.32 10.42 -18.05
CA PRO A 89 6.24 11.04 -17.29
C PRO A 89 5.03 10.09 -17.12
N SER A 90 4.51 10.03 -15.90
CA SER A 90 3.30 9.28 -15.52
C SER A 90 2.64 9.94 -14.31
N GLY A 91 1.36 9.69 -14.11
CA GLY A 91 0.55 10.20 -13.01
C GLY A 91 -0.15 9.08 -12.22
N PRO A 92 -1.12 9.44 -11.35
CA PRO A 92 -1.87 8.48 -10.54
C PRO A 92 -2.63 7.44 -11.36
N GLU A 93 -3.12 7.82 -12.54
CA GLU A 93 -3.87 6.93 -13.43
C GLU A 93 -2.97 5.79 -13.95
N GLU A 94 -1.78 6.12 -14.45
CA GLU A 94 -0.83 5.11 -14.94
C GLU A 94 -0.31 4.19 -13.83
N LEU A 95 -0.16 4.71 -12.60
CA LEU A 95 0.17 3.87 -11.44
C LEU A 95 -0.99 2.91 -11.09
N ALA A 96 -2.23 3.39 -11.13
CA ALA A 96 -3.41 2.59 -10.83
C ALA A 96 -3.63 1.46 -11.84
N GLU A 97 -3.30 1.69 -13.12
CA GLU A 97 -3.33 0.66 -14.16
C GLU A 97 -2.28 -0.45 -13.98
N GLN A 98 -1.19 -0.15 -13.25
CA GLN A 98 -0.06 -1.06 -13.06
C GLN A 98 0.10 -1.59 -11.63
N LEU A 99 -0.97 -1.56 -10.84
CA LEU A 99 -1.00 -2.18 -9.52
C LEU A 99 -0.61 -3.67 -9.58
N ALA A 100 0.29 -4.09 -8.70
CA ALA A 100 0.63 -5.50 -8.53
C ALA A 100 -0.29 -6.13 -7.48
N TYR A 101 -0.92 -7.26 -7.80
CA TYR A 101 -1.89 -7.91 -6.93
C TYR A 101 -1.29 -9.16 -6.28
N VAL A 102 -1.27 -9.19 -4.95
CA VAL A 102 -0.79 -10.37 -4.21
C VAL A 102 -1.79 -11.53 -4.39
N PRO A 103 -1.35 -12.70 -4.90
CA PRO A 103 -2.24 -13.85 -5.12
C PRO A 103 -2.88 -14.36 -3.84
N ALA A 104 -4.10 -14.87 -3.99
CA ALA A 104 -4.93 -15.36 -2.89
C ALA A 104 -4.60 -16.79 -2.39
N GLU A 105 -3.46 -17.37 -2.76
CA GLU A 105 -3.21 -18.79 -2.55
C GLU A 105 -3.19 -19.17 -1.06
N GLY A 106 -3.94 -20.21 -0.69
CA GLY A 106 -4.03 -20.71 0.70
C GLY A 106 -4.88 -19.86 1.65
N MET A 107 -5.51 -18.78 1.16
CA MET A 107 -6.41 -17.94 1.95
C MET A 107 -7.86 -18.24 1.57
N ASP A 108 -8.70 -18.65 2.53
CA ASP A 108 -10.13 -18.99 2.31
C ASP A 108 -10.97 -17.83 1.71
N GLN A 109 -10.39 -16.63 1.64
CA GLN A 109 -10.36 -15.67 0.52
C GLN A 109 -9.75 -14.39 1.09
N PRO A 110 -8.63 -13.85 0.59
CA PRO A 110 -8.04 -12.67 1.20
C PRO A 110 -8.64 -11.37 0.69
N PRO A 111 -8.38 -10.26 1.41
CA PRO A 111 -8.51 -8.95 0.83
C PRO A 111 -7.58 -8.85 -0.39
N LEU A 112 -8.06 -8.27 -1.48
CA LEU A 112 -7.23 -7.92 -2.64
C LEU A 112 -6.20 -6.89 -2.17
N LEU A 113 -4.98 -7.34 -1.84
CA LEU A 113 -3.86 -6.47 -1.57
C LEU A 113 -3.27 -6.04 -2.92
N ALA A 114 -3.48 -4.78 -3.25
CA ALA A 114 -2.84 -4.12 -4.37
C ALA A 114 -1.59 -3.37 -3.88
N ILE A 115 -0.48 -3.49 -4.61
CA ILE A 115 0.77 -2.79 -4.32
C ILE A 115 1.00 -1.74 -5.40
N VAL A 116 1.18 -0.49 -4.97
CA VAL A 116 1.51 0.64 -5.82
C VAL A 116 2.92 0.47 -6.38
N PRO A 117 3.10 0.53 -7.71
CA PRO A 117 4.42 0.47 -8.30
C PRO A 117 5.23 1.73 -7.97
N GLY A 118 6.56 1.59 -7.92
CA GLY A 118 7.44 2.75 -7.89
C GLY A 118 7.51 3.44 -9.25
N MET A 119 8.14 4.60 -9.31
CA MET A 119 8.40 5.31 -10.58
C MET A 119 9.88 5.33 -10.92
N ASN A 120 10.20 5.37 -12.21
CA ASN A 120 11.56 5.56 -12.67
C ASN A 120 11.64 6.67 -13.73
N HIS A 121 12.81 7.28 -13.84
CA HIS A 121 13.11 8.25 -14.87
C HIS A 121 14.53 8.04 -15.39
N TRP A 122 14.74 8.38 -16.65
CA TRP A 122 16.05 8.34 -17.28
C TRP A 122 16.38 9.72 -17.84
N ASN A 123 17.38 10.38 -17.26
CA ASN A 123 17.82 11.70 -17.68
C ASN A 123 19.29 11.64 -18.11
N ASP A 124 19.56 11.81 -19.41
CA ASP A 124 20.91 11.88 -19.99
C ASP A 124 21.89 10.78 -19.51
N GLY A 125 21.41 9.55 -19.40
CA GLY A 125 22.24 8.40 -18.98
C GLY A 125 22.24 8.13 -17.47
N VAL A 126 21.58 8.96 -16.67
CA VAL A 126 21.45 8.80 -15.22
C VAL A 126 20.07 8.22 -14.89
N PRO A 127 20.00 6.99 -14.35
CA PRO A 127 18.75 6.46 -13.79
C PRO A 127 18.39 7.15 -12.48
N ASP A 128 17.11 7.46 -12.32
CA ASP A 128 16.52 7.88 -11.05
C ASP A 128 15.27 7.02 -10.77
N VAL A 129 15.04 6.68 -9.50
CA VAL A 129 13.95 5.80 -9.06
C VAL A 129 13.37 6.27 -7.74
N MET A 130 12.07 6.06 -7.56
CA MET A 130 11.38 6.26 -6.28
C MET A 130 10.41 5.10 -6.02
N ARG A 131 10.18 4.79 -4.74
CA ARG A 131 9.26 3.73 -4.32
C ARG A 131 8.72 4.01 -2.91
N GLY A 132 7.47 4.47 -2.88
CA GLY A 132 6.77 4.99 -1.71
C GLY A 132 6.58 6.50 -1.80
N GLU A 133 7.58 7.23 -2.30
CA GLU A 133 7.52 8.69 -2.44
C GLU A 133 6.49 9.13 -3.48
N GLU A 134 6.24 8.34 -4.53
CA GLU A 134 5.23 8.67 -5.56
C GLU A 134 3.84 8.85 -4.93
N THR A 135 3.48 7.98 -3.99
CA THR A 135 2.19 8.04 -3.28
C THR A 135 2.07 9.32 -2.46
N GLN A 136 3.17 9.78 -1.85
CA GLN A 136 3.19 11.03 -1.06
C GLN A 136 3.11 12.26 -1.95
N VAL A 137 3.85 12.28 -3.06
CA VAL A 137 3.84 13.38 -4.03
C VAL A 137 2.44 13.58 -4.59
N PHE A 138 1.79 12.52 -5.05
CA PHE A 138 0.43 12.64 -5.60
C PHE A 138 -0.61 13.02 -4.54
N GLY A 139 -0.49 12.52 -3.30
CA GLY A 139 -1.34 12.96 -2.20
C GLY A 139 -1.21 14.47 -1.92
N ALA A 140 0.01 15.01 -1.93
CA ALA A 140 0.26 16.43 -1.70
C ALA A 140 -0.20 17.32 -2.86
N MET A 141 -0.06 16.87 -4.11
CA MET A 141 -0.49 17.64 -5.28
C MET A 141 -2.02 17.84 -5.33
N ASP A 142 -2.80 16.91 -4.80
CA ASP A 142 -4.26 17.03 -4.70
C ASP A 142 -4.68 18.04 -3.60
N GLU A 143 -3.87 18.20 -2.54
CA GLU A 143 -4.09 19.23 -1.51
C GLU A 143 -3.78 20.65 -2.01
N GLU A 144 -2.82 20.81 -2.94
CA GLU A 144 -2.47 22.12 -3.54
C GLU A 144 -3.45 22.56 -4.65
N GLY A 145 -4.32 21.66 -5.11
CA GLY A 145 -5.34 21.90 -6.14
C GLY A 145 -6.68 22.43 -5.64
N GLN A 146 -6.81 22.78 -4.35
CA GLN A 146 -8.04 23.30 -3.73
C GLN A 146 -8.04 24.82 -3.55
#